data_AF-A0A5E4Q7I0-F1
#
_entry.id   AF-A0A5E4Q7I0-F1
#
_cell.length_a   1.000
_cell.length_b   1.000
_cell.length_c   1.000
_cell.angle_alpha   90.00
_cell.angle_beta   90.00
_cell.angle_gamma   90.00
#
_symmetry.space_group_name_H-M   'P 1'
#
loop_
_entity.id
_entity.type
_entity.pdbx_description
1 polymer ?
#
loop_
_entity_poly.entity_id
_entity_poly.type
_entity_poly.pdbx_seq_one_letter_code
_entity_poly.pdbx_strand_id
1 'polypeptide(L)'
;MISIYIIFTLATLADGVKRKPRPKYPRDTLFWATDFFVKGCRNFIDNCPTSYKAQIICARSYGGEYKDFSNYCEMQYENCNTWRNWRVFKRERC
;
A
#
# COMPACT_ATOMS: atom_id res chain seq x y z
N MET A 1 55.33 -3.26 2.84
CA MET A 1 54.51 -4.27 2.12
C MET A 1 53.58 -5.08 3.03
N ILE A 2 53.41 -4.76 4.34
CA ILE A 2 52.51 -5.52 5.25
C ILE A 2 51.25 -4.71 5.59
N SER A 3 51.35 -3.39 5.74
CA SER A 3 50.20 -2.54 6.13
C SER A 3 49.07 -2.45 5.09
N ILE A 4 49.35 -2.64 3.80
CA ILE A 4 48.33 -2.52 2.74
C ILE A 4 47.38 -3.75 2.74
N TYR A 5 47.90 -4.94 3.06
CA TYR A 5 47.10 -6.17 3.15
C TYR A 5 46.11 -6.15 4.33
N ILE A 6 46.45 -5.47 5.42
CA ILE A 6 45.57 -5.35 6.60
C ILE A 6 44.39 -4.42 6.29
N ILE A 7 44.60 -3.36 5.51
CA ILE A 7 43.53 -2.42 5.13
C ILE A 7 42.53 -3.11 4.18
N PHE A 8 43.02 -3.93 3.24
CA PHE A 8 42.15 -4.67 2.31
C PHE A 8 41.32 -5.76 2.98
N THR A 9 41.82 -6.40 4.04
CA THR A 9 41.10 -7.46 4.76
C THR A 9 40.00 -6.95 5.69
N LEU A 10 40.08 -5.70 6.16
CA LEU A 10 39.00 -5.06 6.93
C LEU A 10 37.79 -4.64 6.08
N ALA A 11 37.99 -4.42 4.78
CA ALA A 11 36.93 -3.94 3.88
C ALA A 11 35.94 -5.03 3.43
N THR A 12 36.25 -6.32 3.63
CA THR A 12 35.47 -7.43 3.07
C THR A 12 34.36 -7.99 3.98
N LEU A 13 34.15 -7.43 5.18
CA LEU A 13 33.21 -7.98 6.17
C LEU A 13 32.00 -7.09 6.49
N ALA A 14 31.79 -5.98 5.78
CA ALA A 14 30.62 -5.12 5.98
C ALA A 14 29.42 -5.56 5.11
N ASP A 15 28.96 -6.81 5.27
CA ASP A 15 27.66 -7.22 4.73
C ASP A 15 26.55 -6.60 5.58
N GLY A 16 26.09 -5.42 5.15
CA GLY A 16 25.01 -4.70 5.81
C GLY A 16 23.71 -5.51 5.77
N VAL A 17 23.14 -5.81 6.94
CA VAL A 17 21.85 -6.48 7.09
C VAL A 17 20.76 -5.67 6.36
N LYS A 18 20.32 -6.14 5.19
CA LYS A 18 19.23 -5.51 4.45
C LYS A 18 17.91 -5.72 5.21
N ARG A 19 17.32 -4.64 5.73
CA ARG A 19 15.99 -4.68 6.36
C ARG A 19 14.95 -5.09 5.32
N LYS A 20 14.10 -6.06 5.65
CA LYS A 20 12.98 -6.46 4.79
C LYS A 20 11.97 -5.28 4.67
N PRO A 21 11.43 -5.00 3.47
CA PRO A 21 10.43 -3.95 3.29
C PRO A 21 9.15 -4.29 4.05
N ARG A 22 8.50 -3.28 4.63
CA ARG A 22 7.23 -3.45 5.33
C ARG A 22 6.10 -3.69 4.31
N PRO A 23 5.30 -4.76 4.47
CA PRO A 23 4.23 -5.07 3.52
C PRO A 23 3.12 -4.02 3.59
N LYS A 24 2.58 -3.69 2.42
CA LYS A 24 1.48 -2.74 2.23
C LYS A 24 0.24 -3.47 1.72
N TYR A 25 -0.92 -3.03 2.19
CA TYR A 25 -2.19 -3.61 1.77
C TYR A 25 -3.28 -2.52 1.64
N PRO A 26 -3.92 -2.38 0.47
CA PRO A 26 -3.65 -3.08 -0.80
C PRO A 26 -2.22 -2.83 -1.33
N ARG A 27 -1.78 -3.65 -2.29
CA ARG A 27 -0.48 -3.44 -2.94
C ARG A 27 -0.40 -2.04 -3.56
N ASP A 28 0.80 -1.48 -3.55
CA ASP A 28 1.11 -0.16 -4.13
C ASP A 28 0.33 1.01 -3.52
N THR A 29 -0.15 0.84 -2.28
CA THR A 29 -0.81 1.91 -1.53
C THR A 29 0.10 2.54 -0.47
N LEU A 30 -0.44 3.51 0.26
CA LEU A 30 0.20 4.09 1.44
C LEU A 30 -0.22 3.39 2.75
N PHE A 31 -1.09 2.37 2.68
CA PHE A 31 -1.56 1.65 3.86
C PHE A 31 -0.63 0.49 4.22
N TRP A 32 -0.30 0.36 5.51
CA TRP A 32 0.47 -0.77 6.00
C TRP A 32 -0.44 -1.97 6.24
N ALA A 33 0.04 -3.17 5.87
CA ALA A 33 -0.70 -4.39 6.14
C ALA A 33 -0.88 -4.63 7.65
N THR A 34 0.07 -4.19 8.48
CA THR A 34 -0.02 -4.29 9.94
C THR A 34 -1.20 -3.49 10.50
N ASP A 35 -1.48 -2.31 9.96
CA ASP A 35 -2.60 -1.49 10.42
C ASP A 35 -3.94 -2.15 10.08
N PHE A 36 -4.01 -2.83 8.94
CA PHE A 36 -5.17 -3.64 8.59
C PHE A 36 -5.40 -4.78 9.59
N PHE A 37 -4.36 -5.51 10.01
CA PHE A 37 -4.51 -6.59 11.00
C PHE A 37 -4.90 -6.10 12.41
N VAL A 38 -4.48 -4.90 12.80
CA VAL A 38 -4.75 -4.35 14.14
C VAL A 38 -6.05 -3.56 14.20
N LYS A 39 -6.31 -2.69 13.22
CA LYS A 39 -7.46 -1.77 13.20
C LYS A 39 -8.60 -2.23 12.29
N GLY A 40 -8.39 -3.27 11.48
CA GLY A 40 -9.38 -3.79 10.54
C GLY A 40 -9.69 -2.83 9.39
N CYS A 41 -10.88 -2.98 8.80
CA CYS A 41 -11.32 -2.21 7.62
C CYS A 41 -11.37 -0.70 7.87
N ARG A 42 -11.72 -0.27 9.08
CA ARG A 42 -11.88 1.14 9.41
C ARG A 42 -10.59 1.95 9.26
N ASN A 43 -9.44 1.28 9.27
CA ASN A 43 -8.15 1.87 8.95
C ASN A 43 -8.15 2.64 7.62
N PHE A 44 -8.88 2.17 6.61
CA PHE A 44 -8.97 2.83 5.32
C PHE A 44 -9.58 4.22 5.44
N ILE A 45 -10.51 4.43 6.36
CA ILE A 45 -11.16 5.71 6.61
C ILE A 45 -10.31 6.56 7.57
N ASP A 46 -9.94 5.98 8.72
CA ASP A 46 -9.29 6.69 9.81
C ASP A 46 -7.89 7.21 9.41
N ASN A 47 -7.12 6.41 8.67
CA ASN A 47 -5.77 6.76 8.20
C ASN A 47 -5.72 7.03 6.70
N CYS A 48 -6.83 7.51 6.12
CA CYS A 48 -6.91 7.83 4.71
C CYS A 48 -5.98 8.99 4.33
N PRO A 49 -4.97 8.80 3.45
CA PRO A 49 -4.11 9.86 2.97
C PRO A 49 -4.89 10.96 2.23
N THR A 50 -4.48 12.21 2.38
CA THR A 50 -5.13 13.37 1.72
C THR A 50 -5.18 13.21 0.20
N SER A 51 -4.14 12.64 -0.42
CA SER A 51 -4.10 12.38 -1.86
C SER A 51 -5.19 11.42 -2.35
N TYR A 52 -5.68 10.53 -1.47
CA TYR A 52 -6.74 9.60 -1.80
C TYR A 52 -8.13 10.21 -1.64
N LYS A 53 -8.29 11.25 -0.81
CA LYS A 53 -9.56 11.97 -0.59
C LYS A 53 -9.90 12.97 -1.70
N ALA A 54 -8.92 13.39 -2.49
CA ALA A 54 -9.05 14.50 -3.42
C ALA A 54 -9.90 14.19 -4.68
N GLN A 55 -10.15 12.91 -4.98
CA GLN A 55 -10.75 12.49 -6.25
C GLN A 55 -11.92 11.54 -6.03
N ILE A 56 -13.02 11.79 -6.74
CA ILE A 56 -14.09 10.81 -6.93
C ILE A 56 -13.55 9.68 -7.80
N ILE A 57 -13.96 8.45 -7.50
CA ILE A 57 -13.47 7.24 -8.15
C ILE A 57 -14.66 6.49 -8.77
N CYS A 58 -14.61 6.27 -10.08
CA CYS A 58 -15.42 5.25 -10.72
C CYS A 58 -14.68 3.92 -10.62
N ALA A 59 -15.28 2.95 -9.95
CA ALA A 59 -14.73 1.62 -9.81
C ALA A 59 -15.56 0.59 -10.57
N ARG A 60 -14.89 -0.48 -10.99
CA ARG A 60 -15.49 -1.64 -11.65
C ARG A 60 -15.35 -2.86 -10.75
N SER A 61 -16.45 -3.58 -10.51
CA SER A 61 -16.42 -4.85 -9.77
C SER A 61 -15.90 -5.98 -10.65
N TYR A 62 -15.55 -7.12 -10.05
CA TYR A 62 -15.20 -8.31 -10.81
C TYR A 62 -16.33 -8.78 -11.75
N GLY A 63 -17.59 -8.57 -11.35
CA GLY A 63 -18.78 -8.88 -12.15
C GLY A 63 -19.08 -7.88 -13.28
N GLY A 64 -18.28 -6.82 -13.40
CA GLY A 64 -18.45 -5.80 -14.45
C GLY A 64 -19.42 -4.68 -14.11
N GLU A 65 -19.92 -4.61 -12.87
CA GLU A 65 -20.72 -3.48 -12.39
C GLU A 65 -19.83 -2.25 -12.22
N TYR A 66 -20.39 -1.07 -12.47
CA TYR A 66 -19.72 0.21 -12.23
C TYR A 66 -20.38 0.93 -11.05
N LYS A 67 -19.55 1.55 -10.21
CA LYS A 67 -20.01 2.30 -9.04
C LYS A 67 -19.09 3.48 -8.75
N ASP A 68 -19.71 4.60 -8.43
CA ASP A 68 -19.01 5.78 -7.92
C ASP A 68 -18.71 5.66 -6.43
N PHE A 69 -17.49 6.03 -6.06
CA PHE A 69 -17.03 6.19 -4.71
C PHE A 69 -16.58 7.63 -4.50
N SER A 70 -16.94 8.23 -3.37
CA SER A 70 -16.55 9.60 -3.03
C SER A 70 -15.04 9.79 -3.02
N ASN A 71 -14.29 8.73 -2.69
CA ASN A 71 -12.84 8.69 -2.75
C ASN A 71 -12.29 7.25 -2.76
N TYR A 72 -10.98 7.10 -2.95
CA TYR A 72 -10.33 5.79 -2.99
C TYR A 72 -10.42 5.01 -1.67
N CYS A 73 -10.44 5.71 -0.53
CA CYS A 73 -10.50 5.07 0.78
C CYS A 73 -11.86 4.45 1.05
N GLU A 74 -12.95 5.11 0.66
CA GLU A 74 -14.32 4.55 0.74
C GLU A 74 -14.43 3.27 -0.12
N MET A 75 -13.83 3.27 -1.31
CA MET A 75 -13.77 2.07 -2.15
C MET A 75 -13.04 0.92 -1.47
N GLN A 76 -11.90 1.18 -0.82
CA GLN A 76 -11.16 0.13 -0.11
C GLN A 76 -11.84 -0.32 1.18
N TYR A 77 -12.52 0.58 1.88
CA TYR A 77 -13.35 0.25 3.02
C TYR A 77 -14.49 -0.70 2.60
N GLU A 78 -15.17 -0.42 1.48
CA GLU A 78 -16.20 -1.32 0.96
C GLU A 78 -15.61 -2.67 0.52
N ASN A 79 -14.49 -2.68 -0.19
CA ASN A 79 -13.80 -3.92 -0.58
C ASN A 79 -13.49 -4.81 0.62
N CYS A 80 -13.01 -4.20 1.69
CA CYS A 80 -12.66 -4.89 2.92
C CYS A 80 -13.87 -5.54 3.60
N ASN A 81 -15.01 -4.84 3.64
CA ASN A 81 -16.21 -5.34 4.30
C ASN A 81 -17.03 -6.33 3.44
N THR A 82 -17.06 -6.12 2.12
CA THR A 82 -17.99 -6.82 1.22
C THR A 82 -17.32 -7.84 0.30
N TRP A 83 -15.99 -7.85 0.24
CA TRP A 83 -15.20 -8.72 -0.65
C TRP A 83 -15.53 -8.57 -2.14
N ARG A 84 -16.17 -7.45 -2.54
CA ARG A 84 -16.58 -7.15 -3.92
C ARG A 84 -15.40 -6.89 -4.87
N ASN A 85 -14.21 -6.58 -4.36
CA ASN A 85 -12.98 -6.36 -5.13
C ASN A 85 -13.13 -5.29 -6.24
N TRP A 86 -13.78 -4.17 -5.92
CA TRP A 86 -13.79 -2.95 -6.73
C TRP A 86 -12.38 -2.51 -7.08
N ARG A 87 -12.14 -2.26 -8.37
CA ARG A 87 -10.89 -1.70 -8.90
C ARG A 87 -11.17 -0.35 -9.53
N VAL A 88 -10.25 0.58 -9.33
CA VAL A 88 -10.31 1.89 -9.98
C VAL A 88 -10.35 1.69 -11.50
N PHE A 89 -11.41 2.18 -12.15
CA PHE A 89 -11.54 2.22 -13.60
C PHE A 89 -11.13 3.60 -14.12
N LYS A 90 -11.67 4.68 -13.55
CA LYS A 90 -11.32 6.09 -13.85
C LYS A 90 -11.41 6.97 -12.59
N ARG A 91 -10.65 8.07 -12.55
CA ARG A 91 -10.57 9.03 -11.42
C ARG A 91 -11.55 10.20 -11.61
N GLU A 92 -12.77 9.84 -11.95
CA GLU A 92 -13.92 10.71 -12.21
C GLU A 92 -15.19 9.86 -12.05
N ARG A 93 -16.37 10.45 -12.22
CA ARG A 93 -17.65 9.70 -12.14
C ARG A 93 -17.77 8.67 -13.25
N CYS A 94 -18.41 7.54 -12.96
CA CYS A 94 -18.91 6.60 -13.95
C CYS A 94 -19.88 7.33 -14.88
#